data_AF-A0A222EPP2-F1
#
_entry.id   AF-A0A222EPP2-F1
#
_cell.length_a   1.000
_cell.length_b   1.000
_cell.length_c   1.000
_cell.angle_alpha   90.00
_cell.angle_beta   90.00
_cell.angle_gamma   90.00
#
_symmetry.space_group_name_H-M   'P 1'
#
loop_
_entity.id
_entity.type
_entity.pdbx_description
1 polymer ?
#
loop_
_entity_poly.entity_id
_entity_poly.type
_entity_poly.pdbx_seq_one_letter_code
_entity_poly.pdbx_strand_id
1 'polypeptide(L)'
;MTESQAKEISSFIDDLPDEIADKMFEELVAGMSSYFAILIFGEEIEKVYDTSIEAGKSLEEISNEVKSNTLVGEEIYSNLVGSLQEEGDAEFFAEDCVQSISFNPEYPEVIVNKLKELGIEESDFSANLIINFRDQFIDFFTNDIDIDEWKNDIIDALVASWN
;
A
#
# COMPACT_ATOMS: atom_id res chain seq x y z
N MET A 1 12.06 -16.51 -0.81
CA MET A 1 13.44 -16.06 -1.14
C MET A 1 14.48 -16.72 -0.22
N THR A 2 15.68 -17.05 -0.72
CA THR A 2 16.82 -17.58 0.06
C THR A 2 17.73 -16.47 0.60
N GLU A 3 18.57 -16.76 1.61
CA GLU A 3 19.55 -15.80 2.15
C GLU A 3 20.53 -15.27 1.09
N SER A 4 20.98 -16.12 0.14
CA SER A 4 21.88 -15.69 -0.94
C SER A 4 21.18 -14.71 -1.87
N GLN A 5 19.94 -15.01 -2.26
CA GLN A 5 19.12 -14.14 -3.09
C GLN A 5 18.87 -12.79 -2.40
N ALA A 6 18.53 -12.80 -1.10
CA ALA A 6 18.30 -11.60 -0.31
C ALA A 6 19.55 -10.70 -0.25
N LYS A 7 20.73 -11.30 -0.05
CA LYS A 7 21.99 -10.55 -0.04
C LYS A 7 22.34 -9.95 -1.39
N GLU A 8 22.14 -10.71 -2.47
CA GLU A 8 22.45 -10.26 -3.82
C GLU A 8 21.52 -9.14 -4.29
N ILE A 9 20.21 -9.23 -4.01
CA ILE A 9 19.26 -8.17 -4.37
C ILE A 9 19.48 -6.92 -3.52
N SER A 10 19.78 -7.06 -2.22
CA SER A 10 20.11 -5.92 -1.35
C SER A 10 21.35 -5.17 -1.85
N SER A 11 22.44 -5.88 -2.15
CA SER A 11 23.65 -5.24 -2.69
C SER A 11 23.39 -4.56 -4.04
N PHE A 12 22.52 -5.12 -4.86
CA PHE A 12 22.13 -4.51 -6.11
C PHE A 12 21.35 -3.22 -5.90
N ILE A 13 20.41 -3.20 -4.95
CA ILE A 13 19.62 -2.01 -4.59
C ILE A 13 20.52 -0.89 -4.05
N ASP A 14 21.49 -1.22 -3.19
CA ASP A 14 22.44 -0.25 -2.63
C ASP A 14 23.28 0.46 -3.69
N ASP A 15 23.50 -0.19 -4.85
CA ASP A 15 24.26 0.35 -5.98
C ASP A 15 23.37 1.02 -7.05
N LEU A 16 22.05 1.08 -6.86
CA LEU A 16 21.15 1.71 -7.82
C LEU A 16 21.35 3.23 -7.87
N PRO A 17 21.14 3.85 -9.04
CA PRO A 17 20.94 5.29 -9.12
C PRO A 17 19.75 5.71 -8.26
N ASP A 18 19.90 6.82 -7.52
CA ASP A 18 18.87 7.36 -6.61
C ASP A 18 17.49 7.43 -7.29
N GLU A 19 17.41 7.95 -8.52
CA GLU A 19 16.15 8.06 -9.29
C GLU A 19 15.41 6.70 -9.46
N ILE A 20 16.16 5.61 -9.60
CA ILE A 20 15.58 4.27 -9.76
C ILE A 20 15.14 3.72 -8.41
N ALA A 21 15.95 3.93 -7.36
CA ALA A 21 15.61 3.52 -6.00
C ALA A 21 14.37 4.27 -5.51
N ASP A 22 14.32 5.59 -5.71
CA ASP A 22 13.18 6.45 -5.36
C ASP A 22 11.90 5.96 -6.04
N LYS A 23 11.96 5.71 -7.35
CA LYS A 23 10.79 5.17 -8.08
C LYS A 23 10.36 3.80 -7.53
N MET A 24 11.30 2.91 -7.22
CA MET A 24 10.97 1.62 -6.63
C MET A 24 10.24 1.77 -5.29
N PHE A 25 10.67 2.71 -4.45
CA PHE A 25 10.01 3.00 -3.17
C PHE A 25 8.67 3.70 -3.35
N GLU A 26 8.54 4.62 -4.31
CA GLU A 26 7.27 5.29 -4.63
C GLU A 26 6.19 4.26 -5.00
N GLU A 27 6.53 3.31 -5.88
CA GLU A 27 5.62 2.22 -6.28
C GLU A 27 5.23 1.32 -5.10
N LEU A 28 6.21 0.99 -4.24
CA LEU A 28 5.95 0.20 -3.03
C LEU A 28 5.00 0.94 -2.08
N VAL A 29 5.29 2.20 -1.78
CA VAL A 29 4.49 3.07 -0.89
C VAL A 29 3.08 3.25 -1.44
N ALA A 30 2.93 3.47 -2.75
CA ALA A 30 1.63 3.58 -3.41
C ALA A 30 0.82 2.27 -3.30
N GLY A 31 1.46 1.12 -3.54
CA GLY A 31 0.83 -0.19 -3.37
C GLY A 31 0.39 -0.45 -1.93
N MET A 32 1.28 -0.21 -0.96
CA MET A 32 0.98 -0.37 0.47
C MET A 32 -0.15 0.56 0.91
N SER A 33 -0.15 1.81 0.44
CA SER A 33 -1.20 2.79 0.75
C SER A 33 -2.56 2.36 0.21
N SER A 34 -2.58 1.83 -1.01
CA SER A 34 -3.81 1.35 -1.66
C SER A 34 -4.39 0.15 -0.93
N TYR A 35 -3.56 -0.83 -0.59
CA TYR A 35 -3.99 -1.98 0.22
C TYR A 35 -4.48 -1.54 1.60
N PHE A 36 -3.72 -0.68 2.29
CA PHE A 36 -4.09 -0.21 3.62
C PHE A 36 -5.41 0.56 3.61
N ALA A 37 -5.66 1.38 2.58
CA ALA A 37 -6.93 2.08 2.42
C ALA A 37 -8.10 1.10 2.20
N ILE A 38 -7.93 0.03 1.44
CA ILE A 38 -8.96 -1.02 1.33
C ILE A 38 -9.21 -1.69 2.67
N LEU A 39 -8.15 -1.99 3.43
CA LEU A 39 -8.28 -2.62 4.74
C LEU A 39 -9.16 -1.80 5.69
N ILE A 40 -8.99 -0.47 5.71
CA ILE A 40 -9.66 0.40 6.69
C ILE A 40 -10.95 1.06 6.18
N PHE A 41 -11.12 1.21 4.86
CA PHE A 41 -12.27 1.87 4.25
C PHE A 41 -13.17 0.93 3.47
N GLY A 42 -12.69 -0.25 3.09
CA GLY A 42 -13.39 -1.13 2.16
C GLY A 42 -14.77 -1.57 2.65
N GLU A 43 -14.91 -1.87 3.94
CA GLU A 43 -16.22 -2.24 4.52
C GLU A 43 -17.25 -1.11 4.41
N GLU A 44 -16.85 0.14 4.69
CA GLU A 44 -17.77 1.28 4.59
C GLU A 44 -18.08 1.61 3.13
N ILE A 45 -17.11 1.47 2.22
CA ILE A 45 -17.36 1.62 0.79
C ILE A 45 -18.37 0.56 0.33
N GLU A 46 -18.15 -0.73 0.61
CA GLU A 46 -19.05 -1.81 0.22
C GLU A 46 -20.48 -1.59 0.72
N LYS A 47 -20.63 -1.17 1.97
CA LYS A 47 -21.93 -0.87 2.59
C LYS A 47 -22.68 0.28 1.91
N VAL A 48 -21.97 1.31 1.47
CA VAL A 48 -22.57 2.53 0.89
C VAL A 48 -22.76 2.41 -0.62
N TYR A 49 -21.83 1.76 -1.31
CA TYR A 49 -21.65 1.84 -2.76
C TYR A 49 -22.85 1.31 -3.54
N ASP A 50 -23.20 0.03 -3.37
CA ASP A 50 -24.26 -0.62 -4.16
C ASP A 50 -25.62 0.07 -4.00
N THR A 51 -26.00 0.35 -2.75
CA THR A 51 -27.27 1.02 -2.44
C THR A 51 -27.33 2.43 -3.03
N SER A 52 -26.21 3.14 -3.03
CA SER A 52 -26.12 4.50 -3.55
C SER A 52 -26.13 4.57 -5.08
N ILE A 53 -25.48 3.62 -5.74
CA ILE A 53 -25.53 3.46 -7.20
C ILE A 53 -26.96 3.14 -7.65
N GLU A 54 -27.65 2.21 -6.96
CA GLU A 54 -29.07 1.89 -7.24
C GLU A 54 -30.00 3.10 -7.04
N ALA A 55 -29.69 3.96 -6.06
CA ALA A 55 -30.41 5.20 -5.80
C ALA A 55 -30.07 6.32 -6.81
N GLY A 56 -29.12 6.11 -7.72
CA GLY A 56 -28.71 7.08 -8.74
C GLY A 56 -27.83 8.22 -8.23
N LYS A 57 -27.14 8.03 -7.08
CA LYS A 57 -26.15 9.00 -6.60
C LYS A 57 -24.92 9.02 -7.49
N SER A 58 -24.26 10.17 -7.56
CA SER A 58 -22.95 10.31 -8.19
C SER A 58 -21.83 9.71 -7.33
N LEU A 59 -20.69 9.40 -7.94
CA LEU A 59 -19.51 8.92 -7.21
C LEU A 59 -19.03 9.94 -6.16
N GLU A 60 -19.15 11.24 -6.45
CA GLU A 60 -18.81 12.31 -5.49
C GLU A 60 -19.71 12.26 -4.24
N GLU A 61 -21.02 12.03 -4.42
CA GLU A 61 -21.94 11.86 -3.29
C GLU A 61 -21.63 10.61 -2.47
N ILE A 62 -21.25 9.51 -3.13
CA ILE A 62 -20.83 8.27 -2.46
C ILE A 62 -19.56 8.50 -1.65
N SER A 63 -18.52 9.08 -2.26
CA SER A 63 -17.27 9.39 -1.57
C SER A 63 -17.49 10.28 -0.36
N ASN A 64 -18.31 11.34 -0.48
CA ASN A 64 -18.60 12.24 0.62
C ASN A 64 -19.31 11.54 1.80
N GLU A 65 -20.18 10.57 1.49
CA GLU A 65 -20.83 9.74 2.50
C GLU A 65 -19.83 8.82 3.21
N VAL A 66 -18.96 8.14 2.46
CA VAL A 66 -17.90 7.29 3.02
C VAL A 66 -16.94 8.12 3.90
N LYS A 67 -16.46 9.26 3.40
CA LYS A 67 -15.56 10.17 4.14
C LYS A 67 -16.14 10.61 5.48
N SER A 68 -17.45 10.87 5.52
CA SER A 68 -18.18 11.32 6.72
C SER A 68 -18.45 10.21 7.73
N ASN A 69 -18.47 8.95 7.28
CA ASN A 69 -18.80 7.79 8.11
C ASN A 69 -17.59 6.94 8.49
N THR A 70 -16.39 7.36 8.11
CA THR A 70 -15.16 6.59 8.33
C THR A 70 -14.18 7.25 9.28
N LEU A 71 -13.07 6.55 9.55
CA LEU A 71 -12.04 6.86 10.52
C LEU A 71 -11.48 8.29 10.41
N VAL A 72 -11.09 8.86 11.54
CA VAL A 72 -10.34 10.13 11.60
C VAL A 72 -8.82 9.88 11.64
N GLY A 73 -8.01 10.92 11.42
CA GLY A 73 -6.55 10.80 11.32
C GLY A 73 -5.89 9.99 12.45
N GLU A 74 -6.24 10.25 13.72
CA GLU A 74 -5.69 9.49 14.87
C GLU A 74 -6.02 8.00 14.81
N GLU A 75 -7.22 7.63 14.37
CA GLU A 75 -7.64 6.24 14.23
C GLU A 75 -6.92 5.57 13.06
N ILE A 76 -6.73 6.29 11.94
CA ILE A 76 -5.98 5.78 10.78
C ILE A 76 -4.53 5.48 11.20
N TYR A 77 -3.86 6.41 11.89
CA TYR A 77 -2.51 6.19 12.40
C TYR A 77 -2.44 5.01 13.36
N SER A 78 -3.40 4.89 14.28
CA SER A 78 -3.44 3.76 15.21
C SER A 78 -3.59 2.42 14.50
N ASN A 79 -4.40 2.36 13.42
CA ASN A 79 -4.54 1.15 12.61
C ASN A 79 -3.23 0.83 11.88
N LEU A 80 -2.59 1.83 11.26
CA LEU A 80 -1.34 1.63 10.54
C LEU A 80 -0.24 1.09 11.46
N VAL A 81 -0.01 1.76 12.59
CA VAL A 81 1.00 1.35 13.56
C VAL A 81 0.68 -0.04 14.08
N GLY A 82 -0.59 -0.33 14.40
CA GLY A 82 -1.01 -1.67 14.82
C GLY A 82 -0.77 -2.76 13.78
N SER A 83 -0.86 -2.44 12.48
CA SER A 83 -0.64 -3.40 11.39
C SER A 83 0.83 -3.63 11.04
N LEU A 84 1.75 -2.76 11.45
CA LEU A 84 3.13 -2.77 10.98
C LEU A 84 4.21 -2.70 12.08
N GLN A 85 3.87 -2.34 13.32
CA GLN A 85 4.89 -2.08 14.35
C GLN A 85 5.60 -3.36 14.81
N GLU A 86 4.84 -4.43 15.07
CA GLU A 86 5.40 -5.71 15.50
C GLU A 86 5.80 -6.55 14.29
N GLU A 87 6.92 -7.28 14.40
CA GLU A 87 7.49 -8.06 13.29
C GLU A 87 6.48 -9.07 12.71
N GLY A 88 5.73 -9.76 13.57
CA GLY A 88 4.69 -10.70 13.13
C GLY A 88 3.51 -10.03 12.44
N ASP A 89 3.10 -8.84 12.89
CA ASP A 89 1.99 -8.10 12.27
C ASP A 89 2.43 -7.57 10.89
N ALA A 90 3.68 -7.10 10.78
CA ALA A 90 4.27 -6.67 9.51
C ALA A 90 4.41 -7.82 8.51
N GLU A 91 4.73 -9.04 8.96
CA GLU A 91 4.73 -10.24 8.12
C GLU A 91 3.32 -10.53 7.56
N PHE A 92 2.27 -10.47 8.39
CA PHE A 92 0.89 -10.65 7.93
C PHE A 92 0.46 -9.56 6.95
N PHE A 93 0.74 -8.29 7.27
CA PHE A 93 0.44 -7.17 6.39
C PHE A 93 1.13 -7.31 5.03
N ALA A 94 2.40 -7.74 5.03
CA ALA A 94 3.16 -7.98 3.81
C ALA A 94 2.59 -9.14 2.97
N GLU A 95 2.21 -10.25 3.61
CA GLU A 95 1.55 -11.37 2.94
C GLU A 95 0.21 -10.97 2.32
N ASP A 96 -0.61 -10.23 3.06
CA ASP A 96 -1.92 -9.77 2.59
C ASP A 96 -1.78 -8.73 1.47
N CYS A 97 -0.79 -7.82 1.57
CA CYS A 97 -0.44 -6.90 0.49
C CYS A 97 -0.23 -7.67 -0.80
N VAL A 98 0.74 -8.60 -0.84
CA VAL A 98 1.13 -9.27 -2.08
C VAL A 98 0.08 -10.24 -2.63
N GLN A 99 -0.94 -10.58 -1.83
CA GLN A 99 -2.13 -11.33 -2.27
C GLN A 99 -3.27 -10.42 -2.77
N SER A 100 -3.24 -9.14 -2.41
CA SER A 100 -4.28 -8.19 -2.77
C SER A 100 -4.14 -7.71 -4.20
N ILE A 101 -5.25 -7.67 -4.94
CA ILE A 101 -5.31 -7.09 -6.29
C ILE A 101 -4.99 -5.59 -6.32
N SER A 102 -5.13 -4.91 -5.17
CA SER A 102 -4.86 -3.47 -5.04
C SER A 102 -3.38 -3.17 -4.87
N PHE A 103 -2.58 -4.17 -4.50
CA PHE A 103 -1.14 -4.06 -4.42
C PHE A 103 -0.54 -4.46 -5.76
N ASN A 104 -0.31 -3.47 -6.61
CA ASN A 104 0.24 -3.69 -7.95
C ASN A 104 1.37 -2.67 -8.25
N PRO A 105 2.51 -2.76 -7.54
CA PRO A 105 3.63 -1.85 -7.77
C PRO A 105 4.23 -2.06 -9.17
N GLU A 106 4.45 -0.97 -9.92
CA GLU A 106 5.12 -1.02 -11.23
C GLU A 106 6.63 -0.80 -11.10
N TYR A 107 7.33 -1.80 -10.53
CA TYR A 107 8.76 -1.66 -10.28
C TYR A 107 9.58 -1.35 -11.53
N PRO A 108 10.67 -0.55 -11.41
CA PRO A 108 11.54 -0.24 -12.53
C PRO A 108 12.05 -1.51 -13.25
N GLU A 109 12.14 -1.47 -14.58
CA GLU A 109 12.50 -2.62 -15.41
C GLU A 109 13.82 -3.27 -14.97
N VAL A 110 14.77 -2.48 -14.49
CA VAL A 110 16.06 -2.97 -14.00
C VAL A 110 15.91 -3.86 -12.75
N ILE A 111 14.98 -3.55 -11.86
CA ILE A 111 14.63 -4.38 -10.69
C ILE A 111 14.03 -5.69 -11.19
N VAL A 112 12.98 -5.61 -12.02
CA VAL A 112 12.26 -6.77 -12.56
C VAL A 112 13.22 -7.73 -13.27
N ASN A 113 14.15 -7.20 -14.07
CA ASN A 113 15.17 -7.99 -14.75
C ASN A 113 16.14 -8.66 -13.76
N LYS A 114 16.54 -7.96 -12.70
CA LYS A 114 17.40 -8.55 -11.66
C LYS A 114 16.68 -9.65 -10.87
N LEU A 115 15.41 -9.47 -10.54
CA LEU A 115 14.61 -10.50 -9.87
C LEU A 115 14.52 -11.77 -10.73
N LYS A 116 14.28 -11.62 -12.04
CA LYS A 116 14.28 -12.74 -13.00
C LYS A 116 15.64 -13.45 -13.08
N GLU A 117 16.74 -12.71 -13.07
CA GLU A 117 18.10 -13.27 -13.06
C GLU A 117 18.34 -14.12 -11.81
N LEU A 118 17.91 -13.62 -10.64
CA LEU A 118 18.09 -14.28 -9.35
C LEU A 118 17.04 -15.38 -9.08
N GLY A 119 16.00 -15.50 -9.91
CA GLY A 119 14.89 -16.42 -9.68
C GLY A 119 14.08 -16.06 -8.43
N ILE A 120 13.85 -14.77 -8.21
CA ILE A 120 13.03 -14.23 -7.12
C ILE A 120 11.68 -13.81 -7.71
N GLU A 121 10.58 -14.27 -7.10
CA GLU A 121 9.23 -13.82 -7.45
C GLU A 121 9.01 -12.38 -6.95
N GLU A 122 8.28 -11.57 -7.72
CA GLU A 122 8.02 -10.17 -7.35
C GLU A 122 7.24 -10.03 -6.03
N SER A 123 6.37 -10.99 -5.71
CA SER A 123 5.65 -11.06 -4.44
C SER A 123 6.61 -11.34 -3.26
N ASP A 124 7.52 -12.30 -3.41
CA ASP A 124 8.56 -12.59 -2.41
C ASP A 124 9.43 -11.35 -2.17
N PHE A 125 9.83 -10.67 -3.24
CA PHE A 125 10.60 -9.44 -3.17
C PHE A 125 9.84 -8.35 -2.42
N SER A 126 8.59 -8.09 -2.82
CA SER A 126 7.75 -7.05 -2.23
C SER A 126 7.50 -7.31 -0.75
N ALA A 127 7.14 -8.54 -0.36
CA ALA A 127 6.89 -8.87 1.03
C ALA A 127 8.12 -8.63 1.92
N ASN A 128 9.30 -9.03 1.45
CA ASN A 128 10.55 -8.75 2.16
C ASN A 128 10.86 -7.24 2.22
N LEU A 129 10.56 -6.50 1.15
CA LEU A 129 10.80 -5.07 1.11
C LEU A 129 9.87 -4.35 2.11
N ILE A 130 8.57 -4.70 2.15
CA ILE A 130 7.60 -4.17 3.12
C ILE A 130 8.10 -4.36 4.56
N ILE A 131 8.51 -5.58 4.92
CA ILE A 131 8.99 -5.90 6.28
C ILE A 131 10.20 -5.05 6.66
N ASN A 132 11.13 -4.85 5.73
CA ASN A 132 12.36 -4.07 5.95
C ASN A 132 12.13 -2.55 5.94
N PHE A 133 11.08 -2.08 5.26
CA PHE A 133 10.73 -0.66 5.12
C PHE A 133 9.59 -0.21 6.04
N ARG A 134 9.06 -1.10 6.89
CA ARG A 134 7.89 -0.82 7.74
C ARG A 134 8.07 0.42 8.62
N ASP A 135 9.25 0.59 9.22
CA ASP A 135 9.51 1.70 10.13
C ASP A 135 9.55 3.03 9.37
N GLN A 136 10.18 3.04 8.19
CA GLN A 136 10.18 4.20 7.29
C GLN A 136 8.78 4.52 6.76
N PHE A 137 7.97 3.50 6.46
CA PHE A 137 6.61 3.70 6.01
C PHE A 137 5.75 4.32 7.11
N ILE A 138 5.84 3.80 8.35
CA ILE A 138 5.15 4.40 9.51
C ILE A 138 5.60 5.85 9.72
N ASP A 139 6.92 6.11 9.69
CA ASP A 139 7.48 7.45 9.89
C ASP A 139 6.97 8.42 8.82
N PHE A 140 7.05 8.05 7.54
CA PHE A 140 6.52 8.83 6.42
C PHE A 140 5.04 9.14 6.61
N PHE A 141 4.24 8.12 6.93
CA PHE A 141 2.80 8.29 7.05
C PHE A 141 2.42 9.19 8.24
N THR A 142 3.15 9.10 9.34
CA THR A 142 2.87 9.87 10.57
C THR A 142 3.41 11.30 10.54
N ASN A 143 4.52 11.55 9.85
CA ASN A 143 5.23 12.83 9.91
C ASN A 143 5.18 13.64 8.61
N ASP A 144 5.09 12.98 7.46
CA ASP A 144 5.22 13.63 6.15
C ASP A 144 3.90 13.71 5.36
N ILE A 145 2.94 12.82 5.62
CA ILE A 145 1.64 12.82 4.94
C ILE A 145 0.64 13.76 5.66
N ASP A 146 -0.06 14.59 4.89
CA ASP A 146 -1.33 15.18 5.32
C ASP A 146 -2.41 14.09 5.28
N ILE A 147 -2.73 13.55 6.45
CA ILE A 147 -3.61 12.38 6.55
C ILE A 147 -5.04 12.66 6.10
N ASP A 148 -5.52 13.89 6.27
CA ASP A 148 -6.87 14.27 5.89
C ASP A 148 -6.96 14.42 4.36
N GLU A 149 -5.93 14.99 3.73
CA GLU A 149 -5.80 15.04 2.28
C GLU A 149 -5.69 13.62 1.70
N TRP A 150 -4.76 12.80 2.22
CA TRP A 150 -4.59 11.41 1.82
C TRP A 150 -5.89 10.62 1.92
N LYS A 151 -6.59 10.71 3.06
CA LYS A 151 -7.88 10.03 3.28
C LYS A 151 -8.88 10.43 2.21
N ASN A 152 -8.98 11.73 1.92
CA ASN A 152 -9.97 12.21 0.97
C ASN A 152 -9.69 11.73 -0.44
N ASP A 153 -8.44 11.83 -0.88
CA ASP A 153 -8.01 11.46 -2.23
C ASP A 153 -8.10 9.95 -2.45
N ILE A 154 -7.66 9.16 -1.47
CA ILE A 154 -7.67 7.70 -1.62
C ILE A 154 -9.08 7.12 -1.59
N ILE A 155 -9.99 7.70 -0.79
CA ILE A 155 -11.41 7.29 -0.82
C ILE A 155 -12.03 7.64 -2.18
N ASP A 156 -11.74 8.81 -2.74
CA ASP A 156 -12.24 9.16 -4.07
C ASP A 156 -11.75 8.20 -5.15
N ALA A 157 -10.46 7.83 -5.10
CA ALA A 157 -9.88 6.85 -6.00
C ALA A 157 -10.54 5.47 -5.86
N LEU A 158 -10.67 4.97 -4.62
CA LEU A 158 -11.27 3.66 -4.34
C LEU A 158 -12.73 3.59 -4.77
N VAL A 159 -13.54 4.61 -4.45
CA VAL A 159 -14.96 4.67 -4.87
C VAL A 159 -15.06 4.69 -6.40
N ALA A 160 -14.20 5.43 -7.09
CA ALA A 160 -14.20 5.47 -8.55
C ALA A 160 -13.86 4.12 -9.20
N SER A 161 -13.07 3.28 -8.52
CA SER A 161 -12.63 1.96 -9.01
C SER A 161 -13.33 0.77 -8.36
N TRP A 162 -14.39 0.97 -7.56
CA TRP A 162 -14.98 -0.08 -6.71
C TRP A 162 -15.75 -1.19 -7.48
N ASN A 163 -16.02 -1.00 -8.78
CA ASN A 163 -16.85 -1.91 -9.60
C ASN A 163 -16.13 -3.18 -10.06
#